data_AF-A0A0D0C916-F1
#
_entry.id   AF-A0A0D0C916-F1
#
_cell.length_a   1.000
_cell.length_b   1.000
_cell.length_c   1.000
_cell.angle_alpha   90.00
_cell.angle_beta   90.00
_cell.angle_gamma   90.00
#
_symmetry.space_group_name_H-M   'P 1'
#
loop_
_entity.id
_entity.type
_entity.pdbx_description
1 polymer ?
#
loop_
_entity_poly.entity_id
_entity_poly.type
_entity_poly.pdbx_seq_one_letter_code
_entity_poly.pdbx_strand_id
1 'polypeptide(L)'
;MEDPFYFSDGQLTALRQAQAILDAAGLSPQALSQSSPISSRSCTPSESVPSPEHSIPPLTDPRTLPPSSTILALRYEPPVARKFTDDEIDQGLNKVNRQTYVDAIIEHPPGTIVEYPQTGEVTGARIAHIFNVDSNPSRFIHPKSNFQYSLGDG
;
A
#
# COMPACT_ATOMS: atom_id res chain seq x y z
N MET A 1 -13.79 11.95 42.34
CA MET A 1 -14.49 13.12 41.76
C MET A 1 -13.74 13.35 40.45
N GLU A 2 -14.22 12.72 39.38
CA GLU A 2 -13.50 12.59 38.12
C GLU A 2 -13.58 13.92 37.35
N ASP A 3 -12.43 14.47 36.96
CA ASP A 3 -12.35 15.68 36.14
C ASP A 3 -12.90 15.39 34.72
N PRO A 4 -13.86 16.20 34.22
CA PRO A 4 -14.28 16.09 32.83
C PRO A 4 -13.13 16.50 31.91
N PHE A 5 -12.79 15.63 30.95
CA PHE A 5 -11.78 15.90 29.91
C PHE A 5 -12.16 17.13 29.09
N TYR A 6 -11.64 18.30 29.48
CA TYR A 6 -11.74 19.53 28.71
C TYR A 6 -10.62 19.54 27.66
N PHE A 7 -11.00 19.50 26.39
CA PHE A 7 -10.08 19.77 25.29
C PHE A 7 -9.75 21.26 25.26
N SER A 8 -8.48 21.59 25.00
CA SER A 8 -8.09 22.97 24.76
C SER A 8 -8.64 23.48 23.43
N ASP A 9 -8.78 24.79 23.27
CA ASP A 9 -9.22 25.40 22.01
C ASP A 9 -8.33 25.01 20.82
N GLY A 10 -7.03 24.82 21.08
CA GLY A 10 -6.07 24.32 20.08
C GLY A 10 -6.40 22.90 19.64
N GLN A 11 -6.76 22.02 20.58
CA GLN A 11 -7.15 20.63 20.28
C GLN A 11 -8.47 20.57 19.51
N LEU A 12 -9.47 21.37 19.89
CA LEU A 12 -10.74 21.47 19.15
C LEU A 12 -10.54 21.99 17.73
N THR A 13 -9.64 22.97 17.55
CA THR A 13 -9.30 23.50 16.23
C THR A 13 -8.59 22.45 15.37
N ALA A 14 -7.61 21.75 15.95
CA ALA A 14 -6.91 20.67 15.26
C ALA A 14 -7.86 19.53 14.84
N LEU A 15 -8.80 19.15 15.71
CA LEU A 15 -9.81 18.13 15.39
C LEU A 15 -10.71 18.54 14.22
N ARG A 16 -11.21 19.78 14.23
CA ARG A 16 -12.02 20.30 13.11
C ARG A 16 -11.24 20.34 11.81
N GLN A 17 -9.96 20.72 11.86
CA GLN A 17 -9.10 20.76 10.69
C GLN A 17 -8.83 19.35 10.15
N ALA A 18 -8.53 18.38 11.02
CA ALA A 18 -8.36 16.99 10.62
C ALA A 18 -9.63 16.43 9.98
N GLN A 19 -10.81 16.74 10.55
CA GLN A 19 -12.10 16.33 9.99
C GLN A 19 -12.32 16.91 8.60
N ALA A 20 -12.05 18.21 8.39
CA ALA A 20 -12.20 18.85 7.09
C ALA A 20 -11.29 18.23 6.02
N ILE A 21 -10.06 17.83 6.38
CA ILE A 21 -9.13 17.17 5.46
C ILE A 21 -9.67 15.78 5.07
N LEU A 22 -10.17 15.01 6.04
CA LEU A 22 -10.72 13.68 5.80
C LEU A 22 -11.99 13.74 4.93
N ASP A 23 -12.86 14.70 5.17
CA ASP A 23 -14.07 14.91 4.35
C ASP A 23 -13.70 15.33 2.91
N ALA A 24 -12.73 16.22 2.74
CA ALA A 24 -12.22 16.62 1.42
C ALA A 24 -11.56 15.45 0.65
N ALA A 25 -10.97 14.49 1.37
CA ALA A 25 -10.41 13.27 0.80
C ALA A 25 -11.45 12.16 0.53
N GLY A 26 -12.72 12.39 0.87
CA GLY A 26 -13.79 11.38 0.73
C GLY A 26 -13.71 10.24 1.75
N LEU A 27 -12.96 10.42 2.84
CA LEU A 27 -12.75 9.43 3.89
C LEU A 27 -13.68 9.64 5.10
N SER A 28 -14.82 10.29 4.87
CA SER A 28 -15.77 10.59 5.94
C SER A 28 -16.31 9.31 6.59
N PRO A 29 -16.50 9.25 7.92
CA PRO A 29 -17.03 8.07 8.61
C PRO A 29 -18.39 7.59 8.06
N GLN A 30 -19.18 8.48 7.46
CA GLN A 30 -20.45 8.12 6.83
C GLN A 30 -20.26 7.29 5.56
N ALA A 31 -19.13 7.42 4.85
CA ALA A 31 -18.78 6.60 3.69
C ALA A 31 -18.46 5.15 4.07
N LEU A 32 -17.87 4.94 5.26
CA LEU A 32 -17.56 3.59 5.78
C LEU A 32 -18.81 2.81 6.20
N SER A 33 -19.91 3.51 6.50
CA SER A 33 -21.17 2.89 6.93
C SER A 33 -22.06 2.43 5.77
N GLN A 34 -21.69 2.74 4.52
CA GLN A 34 -22.51 2.45 3.33
C GLN A 34 -22.03 1.22 2.53
N SER A 35 -21.17 0.36 3.09
CA SER A 35 -20.86 -0.92 2.45
C SER A 35 -21.91 -1.98 2.81
N SER A 36 -22.99 -1.99 2.03
CA SER A 36 -23.85 -3.17 1.86
C SER A 36 -24.00 -3.49 0.36
N PRO A 37 -24.22 -4.76 0.00
CA PRO A 37 -23.67 -5.34 -1.22
C PRO A 37 -24.62 -5.27 -2.43
N ILE A 38 -24.01 -5.31 -3.63
CA ILE A 38 -24.58 -5.67 -4.94
C ILE A 38 -25.61 -4.66 -5.53
N SER A 39 -25.25 -4.01 -6.64
CA SER A 39 -25.71 -4.44 -7.98
C SER A 39 -25.41 -3.40 -9.08
N SER A 40 -24.74 -3.89 -10.12
CA SER A 40 -24.83 -3.56 -11.55
C SER A 40 -25.69 -2.39 -12.08
N ARG A 41 -25.07 -1.64 -13.01
CA ARG A 41 -25.55 -1.10 -14.33
C ARG A 41 -25.80 0.41 -14.50
N SER A 42 -24.98 0.97 -15.41
CA SER A 42 -25.29 1.85 -16.57
C SER A 42 -25.74 3.31 -16.44
N CYS A 43 -24.96 4.16 -17.13
CA CYS A 43 -25.30 5.24 -18.09
C CYS A 43 -26.02 6.54 -17.61
N THR A 44 -25.25 7.66 -17.56
CA THR A 44 -25.44 9.04 -18.14
C THR A 44 -26.83 9.69 -18.28
N PRO A 45 -26.96 11.03 -18.51
CA PRO A 45 -26.27 12.23 -17.98
C PRO A 45 -27.24 13.41 -17.60
N SER A 46 -26.66 14.55 -17.18
CA SER A 46 -27.22 15.93 -17.15
C SER A 46 -28.19 16.36 -16.04
N GLU A 47 -27.73 17.27 -15.18
CA GLU A 47 -28.50 18.49 -14.85
C GLU A 47 -27.57 19.58 -14.27
N SER A 48 -27.86 20.82 -14.66
CA SER A 48 -26.99 22.00 -14.62
C SER A 48 -27.42 22.99 -13.53
N VAL A 49 -26.49 23.49 -12.70
CA VAL A 49 -26.70 24.63 -11.78
C VAL A 49 -25.41 25.47 -11.69
N PRO A 50 -25.47 26.82 -11.67
CA PRO A 50 -24.34 27.69 -12.03
C PRO A 50 -23.36 27.98 -10.89
N SER A 51 -22.09 28.19 -11.27
CA SER A 51 -20.94 28.54 -10.42
C SER A 51 -21.02 29.96 -9.83
N PRO A 52 -20.55 30.18 -8.60
CA PRO A 52 -19.92 31.44 -8.21
C PRO A 52 -18.42 31.38 -8.53
N GLU A 53 -17.93 32.44 -9.17
CA GLU A 53 -16.54 32.65 -9.56
C GLU A 53 -15.62 32.68 -8.34
N HIS A 54 -14.88 31.60 -8.10
CA HIS A 54 -13.67 31.64 -7.30
C HIS A 54 -12.51 31.20 -8.18
N SER A 55 -11.59 32.14 -8.41
CA SER A 55 -10.36 31.98 -9.18
C SER A 55 -9.59 30.74 -8.74
N ILE A 56 -9.73 29.68 -9.53
CA ILE A 56 -8.98 28.44 -9.40
C ILE A 56 -7.55 28.74 -9.90
N PRO A 57 -6.50 28.57 -9.08
CA PRO A 57 -5.12 28.56 -9.60
C PRO A 57 -5.01 27.42 -10.62
N PRO A 58 -4.28 27.58 -11.73
CA PRO A 58 -4.32 26.64 -12.86
C PRO A 58 -4.15 25.21 -12.36
N LEU A 59 -5.16 24.37 -12.64
CA LEU A 59 -5.13 22.93 -12.38
C LEU A 59 -3.89 22.36 -13.06
N THR A 60 -2.86 22.13 -12.27
CA THR A 60 -1.78 21.23 -12.67
C THR A 60 -2.41 19.86 -12.80
N ASP A 61 -2.41 19.34 -14.02
CA ASP A 61 -2.99 18.07 -14.42
C ASP A 61 -2.64 16.96 -13.40
N PRO A 62 -3.63 16.33 -12.70
CA PRO A 62 -3.37 15.29 -11.70
C PRO A 62 -2.74 14.03 -12.31
N ARG A 63 -2.58 14.00 -13.63
CA ARG A 63 -1.89 12.95 -14.38
C ARG A 63 -0.35 12.98 -14.27
N THR A 64 0.23 13.97 -13.59
CA THR A 64 1.69 14.16 -13.55
C THR A 64 2.34 13.79 -12.22
N LEU A 65 1.57 13.48 -11.18
CA LEU A 65 2.14 12.99 -9.92
C LEU A 65 2.33 11.47 -10.02
N PRO A 66 3.56 10.95 -9.80
CA PRO A 66 3.72 9.51 -9.65
C PRO A 66 2.85 9.07 -8.47
N PRO A 67 2.13 7.93 -8.60
CA PRO A 67 1.30 7.46 -7.50
C PRO A 67 2.17 7.29 -6.25
N SER A 68 1.70 7.84 -5.13
CA SER A 68 2.35 7.67 -3.83
C SER A 68 2.62 6.18 -3.58
N SER A 69 3.78 5.85 -3.02
CA SER A 69 4.18 4.46 -2.73
C SER A 69 3.13 3.71 -1.90
N THR A 70 2.43 4.42 -1.02
CA THR A 70 1.30 3.87 -0.24
C THR A 70 0.12 3.44 -1.14
N ILE A 71 -0.20 4.20 -2.19
CA ILE A 71 -1.30 3.87 -3.11
C ILE A 71 -0.90 2.70 -4.03
N LEU A 72 0.39 2.60 -4.40
CA LEU A 72 0.90 1.46 -5.17
C LEU A 72 0.90 0.17 -4.34
N ALA A 73 1.28 0.24 -3.07
CA ALA A 73 1.24 -0.91 -2.16
C ALA A 73 -0.16 -1.52 -2.04
N LEU A 74 -1.21 -0.69 -2.01
CA LEU A 74 -2.60 -1.14 -1.87
C LEU A 74 -3.15 -1.90 -3.09
N ARG A 75 -2.46 -1.85 -4.24
CA ARG A 75 -2.93 -2.49 -5.49
C ARG A 75 -2.02 -3.58 -6.00
N TYR A 76 -0.89 -3.81 -5.34
CA TYR A 76 0.05 -4.81 -5.78
C TYR A 76 -0.40 -6.19 -5.30
N GLU A 77 -0.78 -7.05 -6.25
CA GLU A 77 -0.99 -8.47 -6.02
C GLU A 77 0.25 -9.22 -6.50
N PRO A 78 1.01 -9.89 -5.60
CA PRO A 78 2.19 -10.64 -6.01
C PRO A 78 1.80 -11.81 -6.91
N PRO A 79 2.62 -12.13 -7.93
CA PRO A 79 2.42 -13.35 -8.70
C PRO A 79 2.59 -14.59 -7.82
N VAL A 80 1.98 -15.69 -8.24
CA VAL A 80 2.16 -17.00 -7.60
C VAL A 80 3.64 -17.39 -7.60
N ALA A 81 4.11 -17.96 -6.49
CA ALA A 81 5.49 -18.42 -6.35
C ALA A 81 5.85 -19.49 -7.38
N ARG A 82 6.96 -19.28 -8.09
CA ARG A 82 7.50 -20.23 -9.04
C ARG A 82 8.35 -21.26 -8.30
N LYS A 83 7.96 -22.54 -8.38
CA LYS A 83 8.75 -23.65 -7.85
C LYS A 83 9.99 -23.87 -8.71
N PHE A 84 11.06 -24.34 -8.07
CA PHE A 84 12.24 -24.83 -8.80
C PHE A 84 11.92 -26.15 -9.49
N THR A 85 12.44 -26.34 -10.70
CA THR A 85 12.40 -27.65 -11.37
C THR A 85 13.51 -28.56 -10.85
N ASP A 86 13.39 -29.86 -11.07
CA ASP A 86 14.41 -30.83 -10.65
C ASP A 86 15.79 -30.50 -11.25
N ASP A 87 15.84 -30.09 -12.52
CA ASP A 87 17.07 -29.65 -13.18
C ASP A 87 17.70 -28.42 -12.49
N GLU A 88 16.88 -27.45 -12.07
CA GLU A 88 17.36 -26.26 -11.34
C GLU A 88 17.88 -26.63 -9.94
N ILE A 89 17.25 -27.61 -9.29
CA ILE A 89 17.68 -28.14 -7.99
C ILE A 89 19.00 -28.90 -8.12
N ASP A 90 19.16 -29.71 -9.16
CA ASP A 90 20.39 -30.46 -9.43
C ASP A 90 21.57 -29.53 -9.72
N GLN A 91 21.30 -28.38 -10.35
CA GLN A 91 22.28 -27.31 -10.54
C GLN A 91 22.50 -26.45 -9.28
N GLY A 92 21.71 -26.67 -8.23
CA GLY A 92 21.80 -25.95 -6.95
C GLY A 92 21.28 -24.52 -7.00
N LEU A 93 20.42 -24.17 -7.95
CA LEU A 93 19.86 -22.82 -8.09
C LEU A 93 18.88 -22.44 -6.98
N ASN A 94 18.33 -23.44 -6.28
CA ASN A 94 17.47 -23.25 -5.11
C ASN A 94 18.25 -23.00 -3.81
N LYS A 95 19.58 -22.92 -3.88
CA LYS A 95 20.47 -22.78 -2.73
C LYS A 95 20.73 -21.30 -2.42
N VAL A 96 20.25 -20.84 -1.27
CA VAL A 96 20.44 -19.45 -0.82
C VAL A 96 21.82 -19.25 -0.18
N ASN A 97 22.26 -20.22 0.61
CA ASN A 97 23.58 -20.21 1.26
C ASN A 97 24.06 -21.65 1.47
N ARG A 98 25.18 -21.87 2.17
CA ARG A 98 25.74 -23.23 2.35
C ARG A 98 24.81 -24.22 3.05
N GLN A 99 23.80 -23.75 3.79
CA GLN A 99 22.93 -24.55 4.65
C GLN A 99 21.43 -24.40 4.33
N THR A 100 21.06 -23.42 3.50
CA THR A 100 19.65 -23.04 3.30
C THR A 100 19.27 -23.20 1.85
N TYR A 101 18.11 -23.82 1.66
CA TYR A 101 17.47 -24.08 0.38
C TYR A 101 16.04 -23.55 0.43
N VAL A 102 15.52 -23.16 -0.73
CA VAL A 102 14.17 -22.65 -0.91
C VAL A 102 13.39 -23.52 -1.89
N ASP A 103 12.06 -23.55 -1.75
CA ASP A 103 11.19 -24.38 -2.57
C ASP A 103 10.65 -23.62 -3.78
N ALA A 104 10.49 -22.30 -3.64
CA ALA A 104 9.97 -21.43 -4.67
C ALA A 104 10.54 -20.00 -4.54
N ILE A 105 10.43 -19.24 -5.63
CA ILE A 105 10.80 -17.83 -5.70
C ILE A 105 9.60 -16.98 -6.13
N ILE A 106 9.52 -15.76 -5.62
CA ILE A 106 8.64 -14.69 -6.10
C ILE A 106 9.52 -13.47 -6.39
N GLU A 107 9.33 -12.86 -7.55
CA GLU A 107 10.00 -11.61 -7.92
C GLU A 107 9.06 -10.42 -7.76
N HIS A 108 9.58 -9.37 -7.13
CA HIS A 108 8.87 -8.13 -6.89
C HIS A 108 9.50 -6.98 -7.68
N PRO A 109 8.69 -6.18 -8.41
CA PRO A 109 9.19 -5.01 -9.09
C PRO A 109 9.67 -3.93 -8.08
N PRO A 110 10.52 -2.98 -8.51
CA PRO A 110 11.00 -1.91 -7.65
C PRO A 110 9.86 -1.10 -7.04
N GLY A 111 9.99 -0.75 -5.75
CA GLY A 111 8.98 0.03 -5.01
C GLY A 111 7.80 -0.79 -4.49
N THR A 112 7.79 -2.10 -4.71
CA THR A 112 6.79 -3.01 -4.11
C THR A 112 6.95 -3.04 -2.60
N ILE A 113 5.82 -2.99 -1.90
CA ILE A 113 5.73 -3.21 -0.46
C ILE A 113 5.08 -4.58 -0.25
N VAL A 114 5.70 -5.42 0.58
CA VAL A 114 5.24 -6.78 0.89
C VAL A 114 5.16 -6.91 2.41
N GLU A 115 4.05 -7.46 2.90
CA GLU A 115 3.89 -7.80 4.32
C GLU A 115 4.54 -9.16 4.61
N TYR A 116 5.34 -9.24 5.68
CA TYR A 116 6.05 -10.46 6.07
C TYR A 116 5.48 -11.00 7.39
N PRO A 117 5.27 -12.32 7.54
CA PRO A 117 5.58 -13.39 6.59
C PRO A 117 4.42 -13.73 5.64
N GLN A 118 4.67 -13.72 4.33
CA GLN A 118 3.80 -14.43 3.41
C GLN A 118 4.12 -15.92 3.52
N THR A 119 3.28 -16.66 4.25
CA THR A 119 3.40 -18.13 4.33
C THR A 119 2.94 -18.73 3.01
N GLY A 120 3.75 -19.61 2.42
CA GLY A 120 3.35 -20.37 1.25
C GLY A 120 2.11 -21.24 1.51
N GLU A 121 1.50 -21.74 0.43
CA GLU A 121 0.29 -22.59 0.50
C GLU A 121 0.44 -23.84 1.38
N VAL A 122 1.69 -24.30 1.59
CA VAL A 122 2.01 -25.49 2.37
C VAL A 122 2.81 -25.09 3.61
N THR A 123 2.41 -25.62 4.77
CA THR A 123 3.15 -25.46 6.02
C THR A 123 4.60 -25.93 5.87
N GLY A 124 5.54 -25.03 6.16
CA GLY A 124 6.98 -25.31 6.06
C GLY A 124 7.61 -25.03 4.71
N ALA A 125 6.83 -24.61 3.70
CA ALA A 125 7.37 -24.15 2.44
C ALA A 125 8.23 -22.89 2.64
N ARG A 126 9.40 -22.87 2.02
CA ARG A 126 10.38 -21.78 2.07
C ARG A 126 10.33 -21.02 0.75
N ILE A 127 9.71 -19.84 0.78
CA ILE A 127 9.60 -18.97 -0.39
C ILE A 127 10.66 -17.87 -0.29
N ALA A 128 11.47 -17.73 -1.33
CA ALA A 128 12.38 -16.60 -1.48
C ALA A 128 11.67 -15.44 -2.16
N HIS A 129 11.70 -14.27 -1.53
CA HIS A 129 11.24 -13.02 -2.10
C HIS A 129 12.44 -12.27 -2.69
N ILE A 130 12.43 -12.06 -4.00
CA ILE A 130 13.50 -11.37 -4.74
C ILE A 130 12.99 -9.97 -5.08
N PHE A 131 13.70 -8.96 -4.60
CA PHE A 131 13.37 -7.56 -4.86
C PHE A 131 14.35 -6.97 -5.88
N ASN A 132 13.82 -6.48 -6.99
CA ASN A 132 14.64 -5.80 -7.99
C ASN A 132 14.99 -4.40 -7.48
N VAL A 133 16.29 -4.11 -7.40
CA VAL A 133 16.84 -2.81 -6.99
C VAL A 133 17.32 -2.03 -8.21
N ASP A 134 17.23 -0.70 -8.16
CA ASP A 134 17.78 0.17 -9.20
C ASP A 134 19.32 0.00 -9.23
N SER A 135 19.86 -0.27 -10.43
CA SER A 135 21.29 -0.45 -10.66
C SER A 135 22.06 0.87 -10.68
N ASN A 136 21.36 2.01 -10.73
CA ASN A 136 21.97 3.33 -10.65
C ASN A 136 22.42 3.63 -9.20
N PRO A 137 23.73 3.81 -8.94
CA PRO A 137 24.24 4.05 -7.58
C PRO A 137 23.66 5.30 -6.91
N SER A 138 23.30 6.32 -7.70
CA SER A 138 22.71 7.56 -7.17
C SER A 138 21.27 7.40 -6.67
N ARG A 139 20.61 6.29 -7.04
CA ARG A 139 19.22 5.96 -6.67
C ARG A 139 19.13 4.65 -5.89
N PHE A 140 20.26 4.01 -5.62
CA PHE A 140 20.29 2.77 -4.86
C PHE A 140 19.87 3.02 -3.41
N ILE A 141 18.74 2.44 -3.02
CA ILE A 141 18.27 2.43 -1.65
C ILE A 141 18.56 1.04 -1.09
N HIS A 142 19.36 0.97 -0.03
CA HIS A 142 19.71 -0.30 0.58
C HIS A 142 18.44 -0.92 1.21
N PRO A 143 18.03 -2.15 0.83
CA PRO A 143 16.78 -2.76 1.33
C PRO A 143 16.70 -2.83 2.86
N LYS A 144 17.85 -3.09 3.51
CA LYS A 144 17.97 -3.07 4.99
C LYS A 144 17.52 -1.77 5.67
N SER A 145 17.59 -0.64 4.97
CA SER A 145 17.18 0.66 5.51
C SER A 145 15.67 0.88 5.43
N ASN A 146 14.92 -0.03 4.80
CA ASN A 146 13.49 0.11 4.54
C ASN A 146 12.63 -0.98 5.21
N PHE A 147 13.18 -1.69 6.20
CA PHE A 147 12.39 -2.57 7.05
C PHE A 147 11.69 -1.74 8.12
N GLN A 148 10.35 -1.79 8.12
CA GLN A 148 9.52 -1.26 9.20
C GLN A 148 8.92 -2.45 9.96
N TYR A 149 9.08 -2.44 11.28
CA TYR A 149 8.48 -3.44 12.15
C TYR A 149 7.22 -2.83 12.76
N SER A 150 6.05 -3.42 12.48
CA SER A 150 4.87 -3.17 13.30
C SER A 150 5.01 -4.00 14.57
N LEU A 151 5.40 -3.36 15.66
CA LEU A 151 5.23 -3.96 16.98
C LEU A 151 3.73 -3.91 17.26
N GLY A 152 3.05 -5.06 17.17
CA GLY A 152 1.65 -5.14 17.60
C GLY A 152 1.57 -4.71 19.06
N ASP A 153 0.53 -3.93 19.40
CA ASP A 153 0.26 -3.53 20.78
C ASP A 153 0.14 -4.81 21.63
N GLY A 154 1.10 -5.00 22.55
CA GLY A 154 1.25 -6.21 23.36
C GLY A 154 0.23 -6.34 24.48
#